data_AF-A0A7D7U8I7-F1
#
_entry.id   AF-A0A7D7U8I7-F1
#
_cell.length_a   1.000
_cell.length_b   1.000
_cell.length_c   1.000
_cell.angle_alpha   90.00
_cell.angle_beta   90.00
_cell.angle_gamma   90.00
#
_symmetry.space_group_name_H-M   'P 1'
#
loop_
_entity.id
_entity.type
_entity.pdbx_description
1 polymer ?
#
loop_
_entity_poly.entity_id
_entity_poly.type
_entity_poly.pdbx_seq_one_letter_code
_entity_poly.pdbx_strand_id
1 'polypeptide(L)'
;MKRKNILKFVSLLGIGSFVVLTAASCTKTSESKPKSPLEAARASLKSLVDTKNKTLEMYSGLVYATLRPTLVSAYASAESVLNDSKSTEQDLKKAEEDLKQVLMIVENAKKTANQVTGGLLNGINGIRG
;
A
#
# COMPACT_ATOMS: atom_id res chain seq x y z
N MET A 1 43.13 -24.50 0.03
CA MET A 1 42.69 -24.94 1.38
C MET A 1 41.97 -23.76 2.04
N LYS A 2 40.66 -23.86 2.35
CA LYS A 2 40.07 -23.94 3.72
C LYS A 2 40.77 -23.01 4.74
N ARG A 3 40.08 -22.12 5.48
CA ARG A 3 38.93 -22.37 6.38
C ARG A 3 37.99 -21.16 6.53
N LYS A 4 36.73 -21.46 6.81
CA LYS A 4 35.61 -20.55 7.11
C LYS A 4 35.68 -20.15 8.60
N ASN A 5 35.61 -18.87 8.94
CA ASN A 5 35.58 -18.43 10.33
C ASN A 5 34.13 -18.31 10.83
N ILE A 6 33.70 -19.36 11.52
CA ILE A 6 32.45 -19.42 12.28
C ILE A 6 32.80 -18.87 13.67
N LEU A 7 32.49 -17.61 13.95
CA LEU A 7 32.43 -17.14 15.32
C LEU A 7 30.96 -17.03 15.74
N LYS A 8 30.56 -18.11 16.41
CA LYS A 8 29.25 -18.32 17.01
C LYS A 8 29.08 -17.32 18.14
N PHE A 9 28.08 -16.44 18.06
CA PHE A 9 27.51 -15.81 19.25
C PHE A 9 26.55 -16.80 19.92
N VAL A 10 27.13 -17.87 20.45
CA VAL A 10 26.52 -18.67 21.50
C VAL A 10 26.89 -17.96 22.80
N SER A 11 26.12 -16.93 23.14
CA SER A 11 25.98 -16.53 24.53
C SER A 11 24.95 -17.47 25.15
N LEU A 12 25.47 -18.62 25.56
CA LEU A 12 24.85 -19.51 26.51
C LEU A 12 25.09 -18.91 27.90
N LEU A 13 24.23 -18.00 28.37
CA LEU A 13 24.17 -17.65 29.79
C LEU A 13 22.82 -17.00 30.11
N GLY A 14 21.90 -17.82 30.58
CA GLY A 14 20.57 -17.39 31.01
C GLY A 14 19.64 -18.56 31.26
N ILE A 15 20.09 -19.52 32.07
CA ILE A 15 19.18 -20.50 32.67
C ILE A 15 18.22 -19.70 33.56
N GLY A 16 16.95 -19.72 33.19
CA GLY A 16 15.85 -19.19 33.98
C GLY A 16 14.61 -19.97 33.62
N SER A 17 14.50 -21.19 34.14
CA SER A 17 13.20 -21.86 34.26
C SER A 17 12.30 -20.98 35.10
N PHE A 18 11.38 -20.28 34.45
CA PHE A 18 10.12 -19.87 35.06
C PHE A 18 9.00 -20.45 34.19
N VAL A 19 8.45 -21.56 34.66
CA VAL A 19 7.08 -21.93 34.31
C VAL A 19 6.19 -21.02 35.12
N VAL A 20 5.55 -20.03 34.51
CA VAL A 20 4.21 -19.59 34.91
C VAL A 20 3.43 -19.11 33.68
N LEU A 21 2.45 -19.93 33.30
CA LEU A 21 1.25 -19.54 32.58
C LEU A 21 0.34 -18.79 33.57
N THR A 22 0.23 -17.46 33.48
CA THR A 22 -0.84 -16.69 34.11
C THR A 22 -1.19 -15.45 33.29
N ALA A 23 -2.50 -15.22 33.18
CA ALA A 23 -3.17 -14.24 32.37
C ALA A 23 -2.94 -12.78 32.78
N ALA A 24 -3.34 -11.90 31.84
CA ALA A 24 -3.70 -10.50 32.02
C ALA A 24 -2.57 -9.53 32.45
N SER A 25 -1.91 -8.93 31.45
CA SER A 25 -1.41 -7.56 31.59
C SER A 25 -1.73 -6.77 30.33
N CYS A 26 -2.80 -5.98 30.43
CA CYS A 26 -3.23 -5.00 29.45
C CYS A 26 -2.11 -3.98 29.22
N THR A 27 -1.44 -4.07 28.08
CA THR A 27 -0.58 -2.99 27.59
C THR A 27 -1.05 -2.60 26.20
N LYS A 28 -1.53 -1.35 26.12
CA LYS A 28 -1.83 -0.55 24.91
C LYS A 28 -3.00 -1.03 24.05
N THR A 29 -4.15 -0.47 24.40
CA THR A 29 -5.30 -0.16 23.54
C THR A 29 -4.89 0.25 22.12
N SER A 30 -4.98 -0.70 21.20
CA SER A 30 -5.70 -0.50 19.93
C SER A 30 -6.81 -1.54 19.96
N GLU A 31 -8.03 -1.08 20.10
CA GLU A 31 -9.23 -1.92 20.22
C GLU A 31 -9.43 -2.78 18.96
N SER A 32 -8.82 -3.97 18.93
CA SER A 32 -9.15 -5.01 17.98
C SER A 32 -10.28 -5.85 18.56
N LYS A 33 -11.50 -5.34 18.47
CA LYS A 33 -12.68 -6.19 18.35
C LYS A 33 -12.33 -7.31 17.35
N PRO A 34 -12.61 -8.61 17.61
CA PRO A 34 -12.37 -9.65 16.62
C PRO A 34 -13.14 -9.26 15.35
N LYS A 35 -12.41 -8.76 14.35
CA LYS A 35 -12.97 -8.39 13.04
C LYS A 35 -13.13 -9.69 12.28
N SER A 36 -14.34 -9.98 11.81
CA SER A 36 -14.53 -11.09 10.88
C SER A 36 -13.67 -10.86 9.63
N PRO A 37 -13.34 -11.91 8.86
CA PRO A 37 -12.63 -11.76 7.59
C PRO A 37 -13.29 -10.75 6.64
N LEU A 38 -14.63 -10.69 6.64
CA LEU A 38 -15.41 -9.70 5.91
C LEU A 38 -15.15 -8.27 6.39
N GLU A 39 -15.21 -8.03 7.70
CA GLU A 39 -14.94 -6.71 8.30
C GLU A 39 -13.48 -6.27 8.08
N ALA A 40 -12.54 -7.22 8.08
CA ALA A 40 -11.15 -6.95 7.75
C ALA A 40 -10.98 -6.54 6.28
N ALA A 41 -11.61 -7.26 5.34
CA ALA A 41 -11.59 -6.92 3.92
C ALA A 41 -12.23 -5.55 3.64
N ARG A 42 -13.37 -5.22 4.29
CA ARG A 42 -13.99 -3.89 4.22
C ARG A 42 -13.04 -2.80 4.71
N ALA A 43 -12.39 -3.02 5.85
CA ALA A 43 -11.46 -2.05 6.43
C ALA A 43 -10.23 -1.82 5.53
N SER A 44 -9.67 -2.88 4.93
CA SER A 44 -8.54 -2.77 4.00
C SER A 44 -8.91 -1.99 2.75
N LEU A 45 -10.02 -2.33 2.09
CA LEU A 45 -10.51 -1.61 0.92
C LEU A 45 -10.83 -0.15 1.26
N LYS A 46 -11.49 0.11 2.40
CA LYS A 46 -11.79 1.45 2.89
C LYS A 46 -10.53 2.30 3.07
N SER A 47 -9.50 1.75 3.74
CA SER A 47 -8.22 2.45 3.93
C SER A 47 -7.60 2.88 2.60
N LEU A 48 -7.73 2.03 1.57
CA LEU A 48 -7.25 2.33 0.23
C LEU A 48 -8.10 3.42 -0.44
N VAL A 49 -9.43 3.33 -0.36
CA VAL A 49 -10.37 4.32 -0.90
C VAL A 49 -10.19 5.69 -0.23
N ASP A 50 -9.92 5.75 1.07
CA ASP A 50 -9.71 7.00 1.81
C ASP A 50 -8.49 7.81 1.31
N THR A 51 -7.58 7.18 0.53
CA THR A 51 -6.47 7.88 -0.13
C THR A 51 -6.89 8.69 -1.36
N LYS A 52 -8.11 8.51 -1.87
CA LYS A 52 -8.63 9.05 -3.13
C LYS A 52 -8.31 10.52 -3.35
N ASN A 53 -8.66 11.39 -2.39
CA ASN A 53 -8.49 12.83 -2.57
C ASN A 53 -7.01 13.21 -2.72
N LYS A 54 -6.15 12.71 -1.84
CA LYS A 54 -4.70 12.94 -1.90
C LYS A 54 -4.10 12.43 -3.20
N THR A 55 -4.52 11.24 -3.65
CA THR A 55 -4.08 10.69 -4.93
C THR A 55 -4.53 11.61 -6.07
N LEU A 56 -5.81 11.95 -6.17
CA LEU A 56 -6.34 12.79 -7.25
C LEU A 56 -5.70 14.19 -7.28
N GLU A 57 -5.36 14.78 -6.13
CA GLU A 57 -4.60 16.03 -6.04
C GLU A 57 -3.20 15.90 -6.66
N MET A 58 -2.49 14.81 -6.37
CA MET A 58 -1.16 14.55 -6.95
C MET A 58 -1.20 14.40 -8.48
N TYR A 59 -2.33 13.94 -9.04
CA TYR A 59 -2.55 13.73 -10.47
C TYR A 59 -3.36 14.88 -11.13
N SER A 60 -3.37 16.08 -10.54
CA SER A 60 -4.12 17.24 -11.06
C SER A 60 -3.43 17.98 -12.22
N GLY A 61 -2.12 17.80 -12.39
CA GLY A 61 -1.34 18.48 -13.42
C GLY A 61 -1.63 18.04 -14.86
N LEU A 62 -1.37 18.92 -15.83
CA LEU A 62 -1.60 18.66 -17.26
C LEU A 62 -0.86 17.43 -17.79
N VAL A 63 0.33 17.16 -17.26
CA VAL A 63 1.15 15.97 -17.60
C VAL A 63 0.41 14.66 -17.27
N TYR A 64 -0.57 14.70 -16.37
CA TYR A 64 -1.31 13.54 -15.87
C TYR A 64 -2.78 13.50 -16.29
N ALA A 65 -3.20 14.35 -17.23
CA ALA A 65 -4.61 14.49 -17.63
C ALA A 65 -5.25 13.18 -18.09
N THR A 66 -4.47 12.25 -18.65
CA THR A 66 -4.95 10.92 -19.10
C THR A 66 -5.03 9.89 -17.97
N LEU A 67 -4.29 10.08 -16.87
CA LEU A 67 -4.25 9.15 -15.74
C LEU A 67 -5.38 9.39 -14.74
N ARG A 68 -5.80 10.65 -14.61
CA ARG A 68 -6.83 11.06 -13.64
C ARG A 68 -8.19 10.39 -13.87
N PRO A 69 -8.74 10.28 -15.10
CA PRO A 69 -10.00 9.57 -15.34
C PRO A 69 -9.93 8.09 -14.93
N THR A 70 -8.80 7.43 -15.19
CA THR A 70 -8.56 6.04 -14.79
C THR A 70 -8.61 5.88 -13.28
N LEU A 71 -7.95 6.78 -12.53
CA LEU A 71 -8.02 6.81 -11.07
C LEU A 71 -9.45 7.05 -10.57
N VAL A 72 -10.15 8.04 -11.12
CA VAL A 72 -11.54 8.35 -10.72
C VAL A 72 -12.44 7.14 -10.93
N SER A 73 -12.34 6.47 -12.09
CA SER A 73 -13.12 5.28 -12.38
C SER A 73 -12.79 4.12 -11.42
N ALA A 74 -11.51 3.88 -11.13
CA ALA A 74 -11.10 2.80 -10.24
C ALA A 74 -11.57 3.04 -8.80
N TYR A 75 -11.43 4.26 -8.28
CA TYR A 75 -11.95 4.62 -6.97
C TYR A 75 -13.48 4.54 -6.92
N ALA A 76 -14.19 4.95 -7.97
CA ALA A 76 -15.65 4.83 -8.03
C ALA A 76 -16.11 3.36 -8.00
N SER A 77 -15.44 2.48 -8.75
CA SER A 77 -15.71 1.04 -8.72
C SER A 77 -15.45 0.45 -7.32
N ALA A 78 -14.34 0.81 -6.69
CA ALA A 78 -14.00 0.36 -5.33
C ALA A 78 -15.01 0.86 -4.28
N GLU A 79 -15.42 2.14 -4.36
CA GLU A 79 -16.47 2.72 -3.51
C GLU A 79 -17.81 1.98 -3.68
N SER A 80 -18.17 1.61 -4.90
CA SER A 80 -19.40 0.88 -5.17
C SER A 80 -19.43 -0.48 -4.47
N VAL A 81 -18.32 -1.23 -4.52
CA VAL A 81 -18.20 -2.53 -3.83
C VAL A 81 -18.15 -2.34 -2.32
N LEU A 82 -17.40 -1.35 -1.84
CA LEU A 82 -17.28 -1.07 -0.40
C LEU A 82 -18.63 -0.72 0.25
N ASN A 83 -19.43 0.09 -0.46
CA ASN A 83 -20.72 0.59 0.03
C ASN A 83 -21.87 -0.41 -0.18
N ASP A 84 -21.66 -1.48 -0.94
CA ASP A 84 -22.67 -2.53 -1.08
C ASP A 84 -22.70 -3.42 0.17
N SER A 85 -23.84 -3.40 0.86
CA SER A 85 -24.12 -4.26 2.00
C SER A 85 -24.05 -5.76 1.67
N LYS A 86 -24.23 -6.14 0.40
CA LYS A 86 -24.23 -7.53 -0.08
C LYS A 86 -22.86 -8.03 -0.51
N SER A 87 -21.85 -7.16 -0.60
CA SER A 87 -20.51 -7.56 -1.02
C SER A 87 -19.92 -8.60 -0.08
N THR A 88 -19.39 -9.66 -0.67
CA THR A 88 -18.70 -10.74 0.02
C THR A 88 -17.25 -10.39 0.32
N GLU A 89 -16.58 -11.20 1.13
CA GLU A 89 -15.14 -11.05 1.36
C GLU A 89 -14.32 -11.11 0.06
N GLN A 90 -14.73 -11.97 -0.89
CA GLN A 90 -14.04 -12.12 -2.16
C GLN A 90 -14.24 -10.90 -3.06
N ASP A 91 -15.44 -10.31 -3.09
CA ASP A 91 -15.71 -9.09 -3.86
C ASP A 91 -14.84 -7.93 -3.37
N LEU A 92 -14.74 -7.77 -2.05
CA LEU A 92 -13.94 -6.72 -1.42
C LEU A 92 -12.45 -6.91 -1.69
N LYS A 93 -11.92 -8.13 -1.55
CA LYS A 93 -10.52 -8.44 -1.87
C LYS A 93 -10.21 -8.19 -3.34
N LYS A 94 -11.09 -8.61 -4.23
CA LYS A 94 -10.91 -8.38 -5.67
C LYS A 94 -10.93 -6.88 -6.00
N ALA A 95 -11.84 -6.11 -5.42
CA ALA A 95 -11.87 -4.66 -5.60
C ALA A 95 -10.60 -3.97 -5.04
N GLU A 96 -10.08 -4.45 -3.91
CA GLU A 96 -8.82 -3.97 -3.33
C GLU A 96 -7.63 -4.25 -4.25
N GLU A 97 -7.54 -5.47 -4.79
CA GLU A 97 -6.50 -5.87 -5.74
C GLU A 97 -6.58 -5.07 -7.05
N ASP A 98 -7.78 -4.91 -7.61
CA ASP A 98 -8.01 -4.13 -8.84
C ASP A 98 -7.59 -2.66 -8.63
N LEU A 99 -7.97 -2.05 -7.49
CA LEU A 99 -7.55 -0.68 -7.17
C LEU A 99 -6.03 -0.57 -6.97
N LYS A 100 -5.39 -1.54 -6.28
CA LYS A 100 -3.92 -1.60 -6.14
C LYS A 100 -3.21 -1.70 -7.48
N GLN A 101 -3.72 -2.53 -8.39
CA GLN A 101 -3.15 -2.67 -9.74
C GLN A 101 -3.23 -1.36 -10.51
N VAL A 102 -4.38 -0.68 -10.49
CA VAL A 102 -4.53 0.62 -11.14
C VAL A 102 -3.57 1.65 -10.55
N LEU A 103 -3.45 1.73 -9.22
CA LEU A 103 -2.51 2.63 -8.56
C LEU A 103 -1.06 2.35 -8.99
N MET A 104 -0.66 1.08 -9.09
CA MET A 104 0.66 0.69 -9.57
C MET A 104 0.90 1.10 -11.04
N ILE A 105 -0.07 0.85 -11.93
CA ILE A 105 0.01 1.24 -13.34
C ILE A 105 0.18 2.76 -13.46
N VAL A 106 -0.63 3.52 -12.72
CA VAL A 106 -0.63 4.98 -12.76
C VAL A 106 0.67 5.55 -12.19
N GLU A 107 1.23 4.99 -11.11
CA GLU A 107 2.55 5.37 -10.59
C GLU A 107 3.69 5.08 -11.59
N ASN A 108 3.62 3.97 -12.31
CA ASN A 108 4.61 3.67 -13.35
C ASN A 108 4.50 4.65 -14.52
N ALA A 109 3.28 4.95 -14.98
CA ALA A 109 3.05 5.94 -16.02
C ALA A 109 3.53 7.34 -15.61
N LYS A 110 3.36 7.71 -14.33
CA LYS A 110 3.91 8.96 -13.76
C LYS A 110 5.42 9.04 -13.91
N LYS A 111 6.15 7.95 -13.58
CA LYS A 111 7.62 7.90 -13.73
C LYS A 111 8.04 8.14 -15.18
N THR A 112 7.39 7.47 -16.13
CA THR A 112 7.65 7.65 -17.56
C THR A 112 7.40 9.08 -18.01
N ALA A 113 6.25 9.67 -17.63
CA ALA A 113 5.90 11.03 -18.01
C ALA A 113 6.90 12.07 -17.47
N ASN A 114 7.37 11.88 -16.24
CA ASN A 114 8.36 12.76 -15.61
C ASN A 114 9.74 12.64 -16.29
N GLN A 115 10.15 11.43 -16.69
CA GLN A 115 11.39 11.23 -17.43
C GLN A 115 11.37 11.91 -18.79
N VAL A 116 10.28 11.75 -19.55
CA VAL A 116 10.10 12.40 -20.86
C VAL A 116 10.14 13.92 -20.72
N THR A 117 9.40 14.46 -19.74
CA THR A 117 9.36 15.91 -19.50
C THR A 117 10.74 16.46 -19.13
N GLY A 118 11.45 15.80 -18.21
CA GLY A 118 12.81 16.21 -17.83
C GLY A 118 13.80 16.15 -19.00
N GLY A 119 13.70 15.12 -19.85
CA GLY A 119 14.53 14.98 -21.06
C GLY A 119 14.29 16.11 -22.07
N LEU A 120 13.03 16.46 -22.34
CA LEU A 120 12.69 17.57 -23.23
C LEU A 120 13.24 18.91 -22.70
N LEU A 121 13.06 19.19 -21.42
CA LEU A 121 13.51 20.46 -20.82
C LEU A 121 15.03 20.61 -20.91
N ASN A 122 15.78 19.53 -20.64
CA ASN A 122 17.24 19.54 -20.79
C ASN A 122 17.67 19.72 -22.24
N GLY A 123 17.00 19.06 -23.19
CA GLY A 123 17.28 19.22 -24.63
C GLY A 123 17.03 20.65 -25.13
N ILE A 124 15.93 21.28 -24.71
CA ILE A 124 15.60 22.67 -25.09
C ILE A 124 16.65 23.65 -24.53
N ASN A 125 17.11 23.47 -23.30
CA ASN A 125 18.15 24.31 -22.71
C ASN A 125 19.51 24.13 -23.39
N GLY A 126 19.83 22.92 -23.86
CA GLY A 126 21.07 22.64 -24.59
C GLY A 126 21.14 23.25 -25.99
N ILE A 127 20.02 23.55 -26.63
CA ILE A 127 19.97 24.20 -27.97
C ILE A 127 20.05 25.73 -27.87
N ARG A 128 19.77 26.30 -26.70
CA ARG A 128 19.85 27.76 -26.45
C ARG A 128 21.20 28.22 -25.87
N GLY A 129 22.12 27.29 -25.59
CA GLY A 129 23.45 27.57 -25.04
C GLY A 129 24.51 27.76 -26.10
#